data_AF-A0A926PXZ2-F1
#
_entry.id   AF-A0A926PXZ2-F1
#
_cell.length_a   1.000
_cell.length_b   1.000
_cell.length_c   1.000
_cell.angle_alpha   90.00
_cell.angle_beta   90.00
_cell.angle_gamma   90.00
#
_symmetry.space_group_name_H-M   'P 1'
#
loop_
_entity.id
_entity.type
_entity.pdbx_description
1 polymer ?
#
loop_
_entity_poly.entity_id
_entity_poly.type
_entity_poly.pdbx_seq_one_letter_code
_entity_poly.pdbx_strand_id
1 'polypeptide(L)'
;MFNPTHLLISRTRQTPIQLIACENGCKLLTEPEYQKGSEPAFELRPRQGFFCQGISVVGFRLEPIAVAPIAEPVEAPSEEVAEAN
;
A
#
# COMPACT_ATOMS: atom_id res chain seq x y z
N MET A 1 8.66 8.46 -7.71
CA MET A 1 8.54 7.11 -8.27
C MET A 1 7.23 6.50 -7.77
N PHE A 2 6.53 5.73 -8.60
CA PHE A 2 5.32 5.02 -8.19
C PHE A 2 5.71 3.77 -7.38
N ASN A 3 5.21 3.65 -6.15
CA ASN A 3 5.51 2.54 -5.25
C ASN A 3 4.20 1.84 -4.87
N PRO A 4 3.78 0.81 -5.62
CA PRO A 4 2.53 0.13 -5.35
C PRO A 4 2.61 -0.63 -4.02
N THR A 5 1.59 -0.45 -3.18
CA THR A 5 1.50 -1.12 -1.88
C THR A 5 0.43 -2.22 -1.87
N HIS A 6 -0.57 -2.12 -2.74
CA HIS A 6 -1.70 -3.05 -2.80
C HIS A 6 -2.10 -3.33 -4.25
N LEU A 7 -2.83 -4.42 -4.45
CA LEU A 7 -3.58 -4.72 -5.66
C LEU A 7 -5.05 -4.37 -5.44
N LEU A 8 -5.60 -3.53 -6.32
CA LEU A 8 -7.04 -3.35 -6.48
C LEU A 8 -7.57 -4.47 -7.37
N ILE A 9 -8.34 -5.38 -6.78
CA ILE A 9 -8.86 -6.56 -7.46
C ILE A 9 -10.34 -6.37 -7.76
N SER A 10 -10.68 -6.51 -9.03
CA SER A 10 -12.04 -6.60 -9.55
C SER A 10 -12.29 -8.00 -10.13
N ARG A 11 -13.49 -8.26 -10.67
CA ARG A 11 -13.79 -9.56 -11.32
C ARG A 11 -12.90 -9.87 -12.53
N THR A 12 -12.46 -8.85 -13.26
CA THR A 12 -11.79 -9.03 -14.56
C THR A 12 -10.35 -8.56 -14.58
N ARG A 13 -9.92 -7.78 -13.57
CA ARG A 13 -8.62 -7.13 -13.54
C ARG A 13 -8.07 -7.02 -12.13
N GLN A 14 -6.75 -7.08 -12.05
CA GLN A 14 -5.98 -6.71 -10.87
C GLN A 14 -5.10 -5.52 -11.25
N THR A 15 -5.16 -4.45 -10.48
CA THR A 15 -4.44 -3.21 -10.77
C THR A 15 -3.55 -2.85 -9.58
N PRO A 16 -2.23 -2.72 -9.76
CA PRO A 16 -1.35 -2.20 -8.72
C PRO A 16 -1.71 -0.76 -8.38
N ILE A 17 -1.85 -0.49 -7.09
CA ILE A 17 -2.18 0.84 -6.56
C ILE A 17 -1.29 1.19 -5.38
N GLN A 18 -1.11 2.50 -5.19
CA GLN A 18 -0.54 3.08 -4.00
C GLN A 18 -1.68 3.68 -3.17
N LEU A 19 -1.78 3.27 -1.90
CA LEU A 19 -2.71 3.89 -0.96
C LEU A 19 -2.15 5.21 -0.44
N ILE A 20 -2.98 6.25 -0.49
CA ILE A 20 -2.68 7.58 0.05
C ILE A 20 -3.69 7.90 1.14
N ALA A 21 -3.24 8.11 2.37
CA ALA A 21 -4.12 8.47 3.47
C ALA A 21 -4.77 9.86 3.23
N CYS A 22 -6.03 9.99 3.59
CA CYS A 22 -6.85 11.20 3.47
C CYS A 22 -7.78 11.32 4.69
N GLU A 23 -8.42 12.48 4.88
CA GLU A 23 -9.27 12.75 6.05
C GLU A 23 -10.37 11.69 6.28
N ASN A 24 -10.95 11.16 5.21
CA ASN A 24 -12.08 10.21 5.27
C ASN A 24 -11.71 8.76 4.93
N GLY A 25 -10.42 8.43 4.83
CA GLY A 25 -9.96 7.09 4.45
C GLY A 25 -8.71 7.12 3.60
N CYS A 26 -8.71 6.41 2.48
CA CYS A 26 -7.56 6.33 1.58
C CYS A 26 -7.98 6.61 0.13
N LYS A 27 -7.22 7.42 -0.60
CA LYS A 27 -7.27 7.48 -2.06
C LYS A 27 -6.43 6.35 -2.66
N LEU A 28 -6.88 5.79 -3.77
CA LEU A 28 -6.20 4.70 -4.50
C LEU A 28 -5.57 5.27 -5.75
N LEU A 29 -4.27 5.54 -5.68
CA LEU A 29 -3.51 6.08 -6.81
C LEU A 29 -3.03 4.94 -7.70
N THR A 30 -3.39 4.96 -8.98
CA THR A 30 -2.85 4.06 -10.00
C THR A 30 -1.61 4.66 -10.67
N GLU A 31 -0.80 3.81 -11.30
CA GLU A 31 0.38 4.28 -12.04
C GLU A 31 0.06 5.32 -13.13
N PRO A 32 -0.98 5.15 -13.98
CA PRO A 32 -1.31 6.16 -14.98
C PRO A 32 -1.74 7.50 -14.38
N GLU A 33 -2.45 7.48 -13.25
CA GLU A 33 -2.83 8.71 -12.53
C GLU A 33 -1.59 9.41 -11.96
N TYR A 34 -0.64 8.65 -11.41
CA TYR A 34 0.63 9.16 -10.92
C TYR A 34 1.44 9.83 -12.04
N GLN A 35 1.59 9.15 -13.17
CA GLN A 35 2.34 9.66 -14.33
C GLN A 35 1.73 10.94 -14.91
N LYS A 36 0.40 11.07 -14.86
CA LYS A 36 -0.32 12.25 -15.33
C LYS A 36 -0.42 13.37 -14.28
N GLY A 37 -0.05 13.12 -13.03
CA GLY A 37 -0.28 14.05 -11.92
C GLY A 37 -1.77 14.34 -11.69
N SER A 38 -2.64 13.40 -12.02
CA SER A 38 -4.10 13.54 -11.87
C SER A 38 -4.54 13.13 -10.47
N GLU A 39 -5.67 13.70 -10.01
CA GLU A 39 -6.28 13.24 -8.77
C GLU A 39 -6.78 11.79 -8.89
N PRO A 40 -6.53 10.93 -7.88
CA PRO A 40 -7.06 9.58 -7.85
C PRO A 40 -8.59 9.56 -7.93
N ALA A 41 -9.14 8.79 -8.88
CA ALA A 41 -10.58 8.67 -9.03
C ALA A 41 -11.22 7.80 -7.94
N PHE A 42 -10.47 6.81 -7.42
CA PHE A 42 -10.97 5.85 -6.43
C PHE A 42 -10.58 6.22 -5.00
N GLU A 43 -11.50 5.99 -4.09
CA GLU A 43 -11.30 6.12 -2.65
C GLU A 43 -11.88 4.92 -1.90
N LEU A 44 -11.25 4.56 -0.80
CA LEU A 44 -11.72 3.58 0.17
C LEU A 44 -12.02 4.33 1.47
N ARG A 45 -13.26 4.27 1.91
CA ARG A 45 -13.71 4.85 3.17
C ARG A 45 -13.94 3.73 4.18
N PRO A 46 -13.31 3.78 5.37
CA PRO A 46 -13.52 2.78 6.41
C PRO A 46 -15.01 2.60 6.70
N ARG A 47 -15.46 1.34 6.79
CA ARG A 47 -16.86 0.93 7.03
C ARG A 47 -17.87 1.26 5.91
N GLN A 48 -17.56 2.17 4.99
CA GLN A 48 -18.44 2.52 3.86
C GLN A 48 -18.08 1.79 2.56
N GLY A 49 -16.81 1.39 2.38
CA GLY A 49 -16.34 0.65 1.22
C GLY A 49 -15.72 1.55 0.15
N PHE A 50 -15.83 1.14 -1.12
CA PHE A 50 -15.19 1.81 -2.25
C PHE A 50 -16.09 2.85 -2.89
N PHE A 51 -15.49 3.93 -3.34
CA PHE A 51 -16.15 4.95 -4.14
C PHE A 51 -15.27 5.32 -5.34
N CYS A 52 -15.91 5.70 -6.44
CA CYS A 52 -15.28 6.27 -7.61
C CYS A 52 -15.91 7.64 -7.85
N GLN A 53 -15.11 8.71 -7.74
CA GLN A 53 -15.57 10.10 -7.86
C GLN A 53 -16.78 10.42 -6.97
N GLY A 54 -16.79 9.90 -5.74
CA GLY A 54 -17.86 10.09 -4.76
C GLY A 54 -19.07 9.15 -4.91
N ILE A 55 -19.11 8.29 -5.93
CA ILE A 55 -20.19 7.31 -6.15
C ILE A 55 -19.77 5.97 -5.54
N SER A 56 -20.61 5.38 -4.69
CA SER A 56 -20.33 4.07 -4.07
C SER A 56 -20.30 2.96 -5.13
N VAL A 57 -19.26 2.12 -5.09
CA VAL A 57 -19.06 1.01 -6.01
C VAL A 57 -18.75 -0.28 -5.26
N VAL A 58 -19.12 -1.41 -5.86
CA VAL A 58 -18.97 -2.76 -5.27
C VAL A 58 -18.17 -3.68 -6.18
N GLY A 59 -17.76 -4.84 -5.64
CA GLY A 59 -17.03 -5.85 -6.40
C GLY A 59 -15.53 -5.59 -6.51
N PHE A 60 -15.01 -4.68 -5.69
CA PHE A 60 -13.59 -4.42 -5.52
C PHE A 60 -13.12 -4.91 -4.16
N ARG A 61 -11.88 -5.38 -4.09
CA ARG A 61 -11.18 -5.66 -2.84
C ARG A 61 -9.71 -5.25 -2.96
N LEU A 62 -9.07 -5.02 -1.83
CA LEU A 62 -7.64 -4.76 -1.75
C LEU A 62 -6.91 -5.98 -1.22
N GLU A 63 -5.82 -6.34 -1.87
CA GLU A 63 -4.86 -7.31 -1.37
C GLU A 63 -3.50 -6.64 -1.23
N PRO A 64 -2.83 -6.71 -0.06
CA PRO A 64 -1.48 -6.18 0.10
C PRO A 64 -0.50 -6.88 -0.86
N ILE A 65 0.40 -6.11 -1.47
CA ILE A 65 1.53 -6.70 -2.18
C ILE A 65 2.52 -7.13 -1.09
N ALA A 66 2.86 -8.41 -1.04
CA ALA A 66 3.84 -8.92 -0.09
C ALA A 66 5.20 -8.26 -0.36
N VAL A 67 5.48 -7.19 0.37
CA VAL A 67 6.84 -6.66 0.49
C VAL A 67 7.54 -7.63 1.42
N ALA A 68 8.47 -8.42 0.89
CA ALA A 68 9.33 -9.24 1.74
C ALA A 68 9.92 -8.32 2.81
N PRO A 69 9.79 -8.65 4.11
CA PRO A 69 10.43 -7.86 5.14
C PRO A 69 11.91 -7.82 4.79
N ILE A 70 12.45 -6.62 4.61
CA ILE A 70 13.89 -6.42 4.54
C ILE A 70 14.37 -6.98 5.88
N ALA A 71 15.07 -8.12 5.84
CA ALA A 71 15.66 -8.70 7.04
C ALA A 71 16.51 -7.61 7.68
N GLU A 72 16.13 -7.17 8.86
CA GLU A 72 16.98 -6.32 9.69
C GLU A 72 18.29 -7.09 9.86
N PRO A 73 19.46 -6.46 9.64
CA PRO A 73 20.72 -7.12 9.93
C PRO A 73 20.70 -7.46 11.42
N VAL A 74 20.66 -8.75 11.72
CA VAL A 74 20.86 -9.26 13.07
C VAL A 74 22.25 -8.78 13.49
N GLU A 75 22.30 -7.75 14.35
CA GLU A 75 23.52 -7.42 15.07
C GLU A 75 23.97 -8.69 15.80
N ALA A 76 25.09 -9.25 15.35
CA ALA A 76 25.75 -10.33 16.04
C ALA A 76 26.12 -9.83 17.44
N PRO A 77 25.78 -10.56 18.52
CA PRO A 77 26.32 -10.24 19.83
C PRO A 77 27.83 -10.48 19.77
N SER A 78 28.61 -9.41 19.75
CA SER A 78 30.04 -9.46 20.00
C SER A 78 30.28 -9.99 21.41
N GLU A 79 30.90 -11.17 21.46
CA GLU A 79 31.39 -11.86 22.65
C GLU A 79 32.12 -10.91 23.61
N GLU A 80 31.66 -10.92 24.85
CA GLU A 80 32.37 -10.47 26.03
C GLU A 80 33.64 -11.34 26.21
N VAL A 81 34.82 -10.75 26.01
CA VAL A 81 36.07 -11.26 26.56
C VAL A 81 36.58 -10.28 27.59
N ALA A 82 36.11 -10.46 28.81
CA ALA A 82 36.82 -10.01 30.00
C ALA A 82 37.99 -10.98 30.23
N GLU A 83 39.20 -10.60 29.82
CA GLU A 83 40.42 -11.28 30.25
C GLU A 83 41.10 -10.45 31.34
N ALA A 84 41.15 -11.03 32.53
CA ALA A 84 41.90 -10.56 33.67
C ALA A 84 43.29 -11.21 33.68
N ASN A 85 44.34 -10.39 33.62
CA ASN A 85 45.56 -10.51 34.43
C ASN A 85 46.48 -9.30 34.25
#